data_AF-A0A374AED2-F1
#
_entry.id   AF-A0A374AED2-F1
#
_cell.length_a   1.000
_cell.length_b   1.000
_cell.length_c   1.000
_cell.angle_alpha   90.00
_cell.angle_beta   90.00
_cell.angle_gamma   90.00
#
_symmetry.space_group_name_H-M   'P 1'
#
loop_
_entity.id
_entity.type
_entity.pdbx_description
1 polymer ?
#
loop_
_entity_poly.entity_id
_entity_poly.type
_entity_poly.pdbx_seq_one_letter_code
_entity_poly.pdbx_strand_id
1 'polypeptide(L)'
;MRRAIELAKKGCGYTNPNPLVGAVIVKDQRVIGEGYHEKIGGLHAERNALKNCIEDPEGAEIYVTLEPCCHYGKTPPCTEALIEAGIKKVYVGNLDPNPKVAGGGIKILNDHGIETETGILEEECRQLNDIFFHYIQNDIPYTALKYAMTLDGKIATATGESKWITGEEARRHVHTLRHQYAAIMAGIGTVLADDPMLNARIEHGNDPIRVICDSNLRISEGSNIVKTAREIPTIIATISKDQEKIAKLEQKGCKILKTSEQDGKVNVKEVLKQLRNMEIDSVLVEGGGILNESLIKNDCVHKVYAYIAPKLFGGEKAKTPVEGKGIERIQEALVFDELKATPLGNDILLEGKVRSCLPES
;
A
#
# COMPACT_ATOMS: atom_id res chain seq x y z
N MET A 1 -6.55 -23.46 2.88
CA MET A 1 -6.31 -22.03 3.17
C MET A 1 -4.93 -21.50 2.73
N ARG A 2 -3.79 -22.00 3.22
CA ARG A 2 -2.45 -21.45 2.83
C ARG A 2 -2.24 -21.33 1.32
N ARG A 3 -2.69 -22.31 0.54
CA ARG A 3 -2.68 -22.25 -0.92
C ARG A 3 -3.48 -21.07 -1.49
N ALA A 4 -4.64 -20.77 -0.92
CA ALA A 4 -5.42 -19.59 -1.30
C ALA A 4 -4.66 -18.28 -1.00
N ILE A 5 -3.94 -18.20 0.12
CA ILE A 5 -3.07 -17.05 0.45
C ILE A 5 -1.94 -16.90 -0.60
N GLU A 6 -1.30 -18.00 -1.00
CA GLU A 6 -0.27 -17.98 -2.06
C GLU A 6 -0.82 -17.47 -3.40
N LEU A 7 -2.03 -17.90 -3.76
CA LEU A 7 -2.72 -17.45 -4.98
C LEU A 7 -3.05 -15.95 -4.88
N ALA A 8 -3.58 -15.49 -3.75
CA ALA A 8 -3.94 -14.10 -3.54
C ALA A 8 -2.76 -13.14 -3.73
N LYS A 9 -1.56 -13.52 -3.27
CA LYS A 9 -0.32 -12.73 -3.43
C LYS A 9 0.03 -12.45 -4.90
N LYS A 10 -0.45 -13.25 -5.85
CA LYS A 10 -0.22 -13.03 -7.29
C LYS A 10 -0.98 -11.81 -7.84
N GLY A 11 -2.02 -11.33 -7.17
CA GLY A 11 -2.74 -10.11 -7.55
C GLY A 11 -2.08 -8.81 -7.06
N CYS A 12 -1.02 -8.92 -6.27
CA CYS A 12 -0.38 -7.77 -5.62
C CYS A 12 0.08 -6.73 -6.66
N GLY A 13 -0.26 -5.47 -6.42
CA GLY A 13 0.03 -4.35 -7.33
C GLY A 13 -0.91 -4.22 -8.53
N TYR A 14 -1.88 -5.13 -8.72
CA TYR A 14 -2.86 -5.08 -9.82
C TYR A 14 -4.31 -4.91 -9.37
N THR A 15 -4.60 -5.14 -8.08
CA THR A 15 -5.96 -5.13 -7.55
C THR A 15 -6.35 -3.82 -6.87
N ASN A 16 -5.40 -2.95 -6.47
CA ASN A 16 -5.71 -1.74 -5.71
C ASN A 16 -6.83 -0.90 -6.37
N PRO A 17 -7.81 -0.38 -5.60
CA PRO A 17 -7.96 -0.49 -4.15
C PRO A 17 -8.70 -1.76 -3.65
N ASN A 18 -8.99 -2.73 -4.53
CA ASN A 18 -9.63 -3.99 -4.13
C ASN A 18 -8.66 -4.90 -3.35
N PRO A 19 -9.18 -5.76 -2.45
CA PRO A 19 -8.35 -6.66 -1.66
C PRO A 19 -7.72 -7.76 -2.51
N LEU A 20 -6.61 -8.29 -2.01
CA LEU A 20 -6.04 -9.54 -2.46
C LEU A 20 -6.88 -10.69 -1.93
N VAL A 21 -7.52 -11.42 -2.85
CA VAL A 21 -8.34 -12.59 -2.49
C VAL A 21 -7.86 -13.78 -3.31
N GLY A 22 -7.76 -14.93 -2.65
CA GLY A 22 -7.49 -16.22 -3.27
C GLY A 22 -8.56 -17.23 -2.86
N ALA A 23 -8.82 -18.18 -3.74
CA ALA A 23 -9.82 -19.21 -3.56
C ALA A 23 -9.32 -20.57 -4.11
N VAL A 24 -9.63 -21.65 -3.39
CA VAL A 24 -9.31 -23.02 -3.77
C VAL A 24 -10.52 -23.91 -3.55
N ILE A 25 -10.94 -24.64 -4.57
CA ILE A 25 -12.07 -25.58 -4.53
C ILE A 25 -11.53 -27.00 -4.42
N VAL A 26 -12.07 -27.76 -3.46
CA VAL A 26 -11.63 -29.10 -3.09
C VAL A 26 -12.82 -30.06 -3.13
N LYS A 27 -12.66 -31.19 -3.82
CA LYS A 27 -13.64 -32.29 -3.88
C LYS A 27 -12.91 -33.60 -3.68
N ASP A 28 -13.44 -34.46 -2.80
CA ASP A 28 -12.81 -35.74 -2.43
C ASP A 28 -11.32 -35.62 -2.06
N GLN A 29 -10.98 -34.58 -1.28
CA GLN A 29 -9.61 -34.23 -0.86
C GLN A 29 -8.65 -33.84 -2.00
N ARG A 30 -9.16 -33.63 -3.22
CA ARG A 30 -8.37 -33.17 -4.38
C ARG A 30 -8.71 -31.73 -4.69
N VAL A 31 -7.70 -30.93 -5.03
CA VAL A 31 -7.91 -29.59 -5.58
C VAL A 31 -8.46 -29.72 -6.99
N ILE A 32 -9.64 -29.16 -7.22
CA ILE A 32 -10.31 -29.21 -8.53
C ILE A 32 -10.36 -27.85 -9.21
N GLY A 33 -10.21 -26.75 -8.47
CA GLY A 33 -10.20 -25.38 -9.03
C GLY A 33 -9.38 -24.43 -8.18
N GLU A 34 -8.68 -23.50 -8.82
CA GLU A 34 -7.86 -22.47 -8.18
C GLU A 34 -8.10 -21.10 -8.82
N GLY A 35 -8.18 -20.06 -8.01
CA GLY A 35 -8.40 -18.70 -8.49
C GLY A 35 -7.90 -17.64 -7.52
N TYR A 36 -7.66 -16.44 -8.06
CA TYR A 36 -7.37 -15.24 -7.29
C TYR A 36 -7.94 -14.03 -8.01
N HIS A 37 -8.11 -12.90 -7.31
CA HIS A 37 -8.47 -11.65 -7.97
C HIS A 37 -7.26 -11.10 -8.72
N GLU A 38 -7.25 -11.22 -10.04
CA GLU A 38 -6.05 -10.95 -10.85
C GLU A 38 -5.81 -9.46 -11.09
N LYS A 39 -6.88 -8.69 -11.25
CA LYS A 39 -6.83 -7.25 -11.54
C LYS A 39 -8.14 -6.57 -11.19
N ILE A 40 -8.07 -5.28 -10.89
CA ILE A 40 -9.25 -4.46 -10.66
C ILE A 40 -10.26 -4.55 -11.82
N GLY A 41 -11.54 -4.73 -11.47
CA GLY A 41 -12.64 -4.90 -12.43
C GLY A 41 -12.70 -6.26 -13.12
N GLY A 42 -11.74 -7.16 -12.86
CA GLY A 42 -11.78 -8.55 -13.29
C GLY A 42 -12.68 -9.43 -12.41
N LEU A 43 -12.70 -10.73 -12.70
CA LEU A 43 -13.38 -11.71 -11.86
C LEU A 43 -12.75 -11.76 -10.46
N HIS A 44 -13.58 -12.01 -9.46
CA HIS A 44 -13.15 -12.28 -8.10
C HIS A 44 -12.56 -13.70 -7.99
N ALA A 45 -11.88 -13.98 -6.89
CA ALA A 45 -11.15 -15.22 -6.69
C ALA A 45 -12.03 -16.46 -6.81
N GLU A 46 -13.23 -16.41 -6.22
CA GLU A 46 -14.21 -17.48 -6.19
C GLU A 46 -14.70 -17.81 -7.59
N ARG A 47 -15.03 -16.76 -8.38
CA ARG A 47 -15.45 -16.92 -9.78
C ARG A 47 -14.31 -17.44 -10.66
N ASN A 48 -13.07 -17.00 -10.41
CA ASN A 48 -11.90 -17.55 -11.11
C ASN A 48 -11.65 -19.02 -10.74
N ALA A 49 -11.82 -19.39 -9.47
CA ALA A 49 -11.66 -20.78 -9.03
C ALA A 49 -12.71 -21.70 -9.68
N LEU A 50 -13.98 -21.26 -9.71
CA LEU A 50 -15.07 -21.97 -10.40
C LEU A 50 -14.80 -22.11 -11.90
N LYS A 51 -14.38 -21.02 -12.56
CA LYS A 51 -14.04 -21.03 -13.99
C LYS A 51 -12.92 -22.01 -14.32
N ASN A 52 -11.96 -22.16 -13.41
CA ASN A 52 -10.79 -23.02 -13.58
C ASN A 52 -11.02 -24.44 -13.03
N CYS A 53 -12.25 -24.81 -12.68
CA CYS A 53 -12.55 -26.16 -12.24
C CYS A 53 -12.27 -27.19 -13.35
N ILE A 54 -11.60 -28.29 -13.00
CA ILE A 54 -11.30 -29.41 -13.92
C ILE A 54 -12.41 -30.48 -13.94
N GLU A 55 -13.32 -30.43 -12.98
CA GLU A 55 -14.50 -31.30 -12.86
C GLU A 55 -15.64 -30.52 -12.20
N ASP A 56 -16.84 -31.11 -12.16
CA ASP A 56 -18.04 -30.47 -11.60
C ASP A 56 -17.88 -30.13 -10.10
N PRO A 57 -18.01 -28.85 -9.70
CA PRO A 57 -17.88 -28.42 -8.31
C PRO A 57 -19.08 -28.77 -7.43
N GLU A 58 -20.18 -29.34 -7.95
CA GLU A 58 -21.34 -29.70 -7.13
C GLU A 58 -20.93 -30.61 -5.95
N GLY A 59 -21.33 -30.23 -4.74
CA GLY A 59 -21.01 -30.92 -3.49
C GLY A 59 -19.60 -30.65 -2.95
N ALA A 60 -18.78 -29.85 -3.64
CA ALA A 60 -17.41 -29.54 -3.22
C ALA A 60 -17.34 -28.52 -2.07
N GLU A 61 -16.14 -28.34 -1.53
CA GLU A 61 -15.80 -27.33 -0.53
C GLU A 61 -14.93 -26.24 -1.16
N ILE A 62 -15.00 -25.02 -0.65
CA ILE A 62 -14.13 -23.91 -1.08
C ILE A 62 -13.45 -23.26 0.12
N TYR A 63 -12.17 -22.91 -0.04
CA TYR A 63 -11.40 -22.10 0.90
C TYR A 63 -11.14 -20.74 0.28
N VAL A 64 -11.58 -19.66 0.93
CA VAL A 64 -11.45 -18.28 0.45
C VAL A 64 -10.84 -17.38 1.52
N THR A 65 -9.88 -16.53 1.14
CA THR A 65 -9.13 -15.72 2.12
C THR A 65 -9.93 -14.57 2.74
N LEU A 66 -11.02 -14.14 2.10
CA LEU A 66 -11.90 -13.07 2.55
C LEU A 66 -13.37 -13.48 2.33
N GLU A 67 -14.28 -12.94 3.14
CA GLU A 67 -15.72 -13.18 3.00
C GLU A 67 -16.22 -12.96 1.56
N PRO A 68 -16.96 -13.93 0.97
CA PRO A 68 -17.53 -13.77 -0.37
C PRO A 68 -18.48 -12.59 -0.47
N CYS A 69 -18.33 -11.78 -1.52
CA CYS A 69 -19.14 -10.58 -1.68
C CYS A 69 -20.64 -10.91 -1.88
N CYS A 70 -21.48 -10.10 -1.25
CA CYS A 70 -22.95 -10.27 -1.19
C CYS A 70 -23.74 -9.12 -1.82
N HIS A 71 -23.08 -8.21 -2.55
CA HIS A 71 -23.68 -7.02 -3.14
C HIS A 71 -23.38 -6.92 -4.64
N TYR A 72 -24.28 -6.27 -5.38
CA TYR A 72 -24.12 -6.03 -6.81
C TYR A 72 -23.16 -4.85 -7.03
N GLY A 73 -21.96 -5.15 -7.51
CA GLY A 73 -20.95 -4.18 -7.91
C GLY A 73 -20.75 -4.15 -9.42
N LYS A 74 -19.48 -4.07 -9.85
CA LYS A 74 -19.10 -4.24 -11.28
C LYS A 74 -19.33 -5.66 -11.78
N THR A 75 -19.33 -6.63 -10.87
CA THR A 75 -19.58 -8.06 -11.11
C THR A 75 -20.71 -8.53 -10.17
N PRO A 76 -21.49 -9.56 -10.54
CA PRO A 76 -22.51 -10.10 -9.65
C PRO A 76 -21.88 -10.76 -8.40
N PRO A 77 -22.61 -10.84 -7.28
CA PRO A 77 -22.12 -11.38 -6.01
C PRO A 77 -21.45 -12.76 -6.14
N CYS A 78 -20.41 -13.02 -5.36
CA CYS A 78 -19.75 -14.33 -5.37
C CYS A 78 -20.60 -15.38 -4.65
N THR A 79 -21.43 -14.97 -3.68
CA THR A 79 -22.38 -15.86 -3.01
C THR A 79 -23.32 -16.54 -4.01
N GLU A 80 -23.84 -15.82 -5.00
CA GLU A 80 -24.70 -16.39 -6.05
C GLU A 80 -23.98 -17.45 -6.87
N ALA A 81 -22.74 -17.18 -7.28
CA ALA A 81 -21.94 -18.13 -8.05
C ALA A 81 -21.66 -19.43 -7.26
N LEU A 82 -21.42 -19.32 -5.95
CA LEU A 82 -21.20 -20.49 -5.10
C LEU A 82 -22.47 -21.31 -4.91
N ILE A 83 -23.64 -20.65 -4.80
CA ILE A 83 -24.95 -21.29 -4.71
C ILE A 83 -25.29 -22.01 -6.02
N GLU A 84 -25.16 -21.33 -7.15
CA GLU A 84 -25.43 -21.90 -8.48
C GLU A 84 -24.52 -23.09 -8.79
N ALA A 85 -23.26 -23.06 -8.33
CA ALA A 85 -22.30 -24.14 -8.50
C ALA A 85 -22.53 -25.33 -7.54
N GLY A 86 -23.50 -25.25 -6.63
CA GLY A 86 -23.80 -26.33 -5.68
C GLY A 86 -22.68 -26.59 -4.67
N ILE A 87 -21.90 -25.58 -4.29
CA ILE A 87 -20.87 -25.71 -3.25
C ILE A 87 -21.53 -26.07 -1.92
N LYS A 88 -20.99 -27.07 -1.23
CA LYS A 88 -21.55 -27.59 0.02
C LYS A 88 -21.05 -26.83 1.26
N LYS A 89 -19.77 -26.45 1.26
CA LYS A 89 -19.12 -25.81 2.42
C LYS A 89 -18.11 -24.75 2.01
N VAL A 90 -18.07 -23.64 2.75
CA VAL A 90 -17.19 -22.49 2.53
C VAL A 90 -16.37 -22.22 3.80
N TYR A 91 -15.04 -22.32 3.68
CA TYR A 91 -14.08 -21.94 4.71
C TYR A 91 -13.54 -20.55 4.42
N VAL A 92 -13.66 -19.63 5.38
CA VAL A 92 -13.35 -18.20 5.22
C VAL A 92 -12.20 -17.79 6.13
N GLY A 93 -11.22 -17.08 5.57
CA GLY A 93 -10.08 -16.52 6.31
C GLY A 93 -10.50 -15.39 7.24
N ASN A 94 -10.85 -14.23 6.67
CA ASN A 94 -11.37 -13.08 7.41
C ASN A 94 -12.79 -12.71 6.95
N LEU A 95 -13.55 -12.07 7.84
CA LEU A 95 -14.78 -11.36 7.48
C LEU A 95 -14.47 -10.06 6.74
N ASP A 96 -15.44 -9.55 5.99
CA ASP A 96 -15.29 -8.24 5.33
C ASP A 96 -15.20 -7.12 6.40
N PRO A 97 -14.20 -6.22 6.34
CA PRO A 97 -14.08 -5.13 7.30
C PRO A 97 -15.17 -4.07 7.18
N ASN A 98 -15.88 -4.01 6.05
CA ASN A 98 -16.95 -3.04 5.84
C ASN A 98 -18.16 -3.43 6.71
N PRO A 99 -18.57 -2.61 7.69
CA PRO A 99 -19.70 -2.93 8.56
C PRO A 99 -21.03 -3.14 7.81
N LYS A 100 -21.14 -2.65 6.56
CA LYS A 100 -22.32 -2.85 5.70
C LYS A 100 -22.36 -4.24 5.05
N VAL A 101 -21.23 -4.94 5.00
CA VAL A 101 -21.05 -6.23 4.31
C VAL A 101 -20.72 -7.34 5.29
N ALA A 102 -20.03 -7.03 6.39
CA ALA A 102 -19.58 -7.98 7.40
C ALA A 102 -20.68 -8.98 7.82
N GLY A 103 -20.48 -10.25 7.50
CA GLY A 103 -21.40 -11.35 7.81
C GLY A 103 -22.61 -11.48 6.88
N GLY A 104 -22.82 -10.55 5.94
CA GLY A 104 -23.89 -10.61 4.96
C GLY A 104 -23.72 -11.75 3.97
N GLY A 105 -22.49 -11.98 3.50
CA GLY A 105 -22.19 -13.10 2.60
C GLY A 105 -22.32 -14.44 3.30
N ILE A 106 -21.82 -14.53 4.53
CA ILE A 106 -21.97 -15.71 5.39
C ILE A 106 -23.44 -16.06 5.61
N LYS A 107 -24.27 -15.06 5.94
CA LYS A 107 -25.71 -15.26 6.14
C LYS A 107 -26.40 -15.78 4.88
N ILE A 108 -26.14 -15.18 3.71
CA ILE A 108 -26.75 -15.62 2.44
C ILE A 108 -26.41 -17.07 2.13
N LEU A 109 -25.15 -17.48 2.33
CA LEU A 109 -24.71 -18.85 2.09
C LEU A 109 -25.42 -19.84 3.02
N ASN A 110 -25.47 -19.55 4.32
CA ASN A 110 -26.17 -20.39 5.30
C ASN A 110 -27.68 -20.48 5.02
N ASP A 111 -28.32 -19.37 4.63
CA ASP A 111 -29.76 -19.33 4.29
C ASP A 111 -30.09 -20.23 3.06
N HIS A 112 -29.10 -20.52 2.21
CA HIS A 112 -29.21 -21.43 1.06
C HIS A 112 -28.67 -22.84 1.34
N GLY A 113 -28.42 -23.19 2.61
CA GLY A 113 -28.01 -24.53 3.02
C GLY A 113 -26.52 -24.85 2.81
N ILE A 114 -25.69 -23.84 2.53
CA ILE A 114 -24.23 -23.99 2.42
C ILE A 114 -23.61 -23.76 3.79
N GLU A 115 -22.85 -24.73 4.30
CA GLU A 115 -22.17 -24.61 5.59
C GLU A 115 -21.02 -23.59 5.50
N THR A 116 -20.85 -22.74 6.52
CA THR A 116 -19.78 -21.76 6.57
C THR A 116 -18.95 -21.90 7.85
N GLU A 117 -17.62 -21.81 7.71
CA GLU A 117 -16.68 -21.81 8.84
C GLU A 117 -15.67 -20.66 8.67
N THR A 118 -15.57 -19.78 9.65
CA THR A 118 -14.79 -18.54 9.58
C THR A 118 -13.58 -18.58 10.52
N GLY A 119 -12.60 -17.69 10.28
CA GLY A 119 -11.41 -17.57 11.13
C GLY A 119 -10.26 -18.52 10.75
N ILE A 120 -10.31 -19.14 9.57
CA ILE A 120 -9.28 -20.09 9.15
C ILE A 120 -8.00 -19.35 8.76
N LEU A 121 -6.94 -19.49 9.57
CA LEU A 121 -5.69 -18.72 9.42
C LEU A 121 -5.93 -17.21 9.38
N GLU A 122 -6.84 -16.73 10.23
CA GLU A 122 -7.34 -15.35 10.23
C GLU A 122 -6.22 -14.31 10.23
N GLU A 123 -5.19 -14.49 11.04
CA GLU A 123 -4.08 -13.54 11.14
C GLU A 123 -3.22 -13.49 9.87
N GLU A 124 -2.94 -14.64 9.24
CA GLU A 124 -2.19 -14.69 7.98
C GLU A 124 -2.99 -14.06 6.83
N CYS A 125 -4.31 -14.28 6.80
CA CYS A 125 -5.22 -13.67 5.84
C CYS A 125 -5.40 -12.16 6.08
N ARG A 126 -5.33 -11.70 7.33
CA ARG A 126 -5.40 -10.28 7.70
C ARG A 126 -4.17 -9.53 7.21
N GLN A 127 -2.97 -10.08 7.47
CA GLN A 127 -1.69 -9.50 7.05
C GLN A 127 -1.56 -9.38 5.52
N LEU A 128 -2.23 -10.26 4.76
CA LEU A 128 -2.29 -10.16 3.31
C LEU A 128 -2.94 -8.83 2.82
N ASN A 129 -3.83 -8.26 3.63
CA ASN A 129 -4.70 -7.15 3.24
C ASN A 129 -4.64 -5.94 4.19
N ASP A 130 -3.56 -5.74 4.95
CA ASP A 130 -3.43 -4.62 5.91
C ASP A 130 -3.83 -3.26 5.32
N ILE A 131 -3.44 -3.01 4.06
CA ILE A 131 -3.81 -1.80 3.31
C ILE A 131 -5.33 -1.68 3.16
N PHE A 132 -5.98 -2.74 2.67
CA PHE A 132 -7.42 -2.75 2.42
C PHE A 132 -8.23 -2.61 3.73
N PHE A 133 -7.86 -3.37 4.77
CA PHE A 133 -8.49 -3.26 6.09
C PHE A 133 -8.40 -1.83 6.63
N HIS A 134 -7.21 -1.25 6.62
CA HIS A 134 -7.02 0.12 7.07
C HIS A 134 -7.84 1.13 6.24
N TYR A 135 -7.77 1.02 4.92
CA TYR A 135 -8.42 1.93 3.98
C TYR A 135 -9.94 1.99 4.17
N ILE A 136 -10.57 0.84 4.36
CA ILE A 136 -12.02 0.74 4.59
C ILE A 136 -12.41 1.25 5.98
N GLN A 137 -11.61 0.95 7.02
CA GLN A 137 -11.96 1.27 8.41
C GLN A 137 -11.67 2.72 8.81
N ASN A 138 -10.64 3.35 8.22
CA ASN A 138 -10.13 4.66 8.67
C ASN A 138 -10.40 5.81 7.69
N ASP A 139 -10.95 5.50 6.51
CA ASP A 139 -11.25 6.48 5.46
C ASP A 139 -10.06 7.40 5.11
N ILE A 140 -8.86 6.82 5.10
CA ILE A 140 -7.59 7.47 4.76
C ILE A 140 -6.63 6.42 4.17
N PRO A 141 -5.68 6.79 3.28
CA PRO A 141 -4.76 5.83 2.69
C PRO A 141 -3.76 5.25 3.69
N TYR A 142 -3.48 3.96 3.57
CA TYR A 142 -2.45 3.28 4.33
C TYR A 142 -1.07 3.82 3.93
N THR A 143 -0.45 4.54 4.84
CA THR A 143 0.83 5.23 4.60
C THR A 143 2.00 4.48 5.23
N ALA A 144 3.00 4.13 4.41
CA ALA A 144 4.23 3.50 4.85
C ALA A 144 5.45 4.38 4.58
N LEU A 145 6.25 4.66 5.60
CA LEU A 145 7.53 5.33 5.42
C LEU A 145 8.58 4.34 4.93
N LYS A 146 9.37 4.75 3.96
CA LYS A 146 10.57 4.05 3.54
C LYS A 146 11.75 5.00 3.55
N TYR A 147 12.82 4.60 4.22
CA TYR A 147 14.10 5.29 4.15
C TYR A 147 15.27 4.32 4.10
N ALA A 148 16.37 4.77 3.50
CA ALA A 148 17.63 4.06 3.47
C ALA A 148 18.66 4.89 4.23
N MET A 149 19.35 4.28 5.19
CA MET A 149 20.31 4.95 6.05
C MET A 149 21.57 4.11 6.25
N THR A 150 22.65 4.77 6.65
CA THR A 150 23.83 4.14 7.23
C THR A 150 23.52 3.57 8.63
N LEU A 151 24.44 2.76 9.18
CA LEU A 151 24.29 2.14 10.50
C LEU A 151 24.20 3.18 11.63
N ASP A 152 24.83 4.34 11.45
CA ASP A 152 24.73 5.50 12.34
C ASP A 152 23.60 6.48 11.99
N GLY A 153 22.64 6.04 11.17
CA GLY A 153 21.37 6.75 10.96
C GLY A 153 21.44 7.96 10.03
N LYS A 154 22.34 7.96 9.03
CA LYS A 154 22.47 9.06 8.06
C LYS A 154 21.91 8.69 6.69
N ILE A 155 21.20 9.62 6.06
CA ILE A 155 20.61 9.46 4.71
C ILE A 155 21.38 10.22 3.61
N ALA A 156 22.40 10.97 4.00
CA ALA A 156 23.34 11.64 3.11
C ALA A 156 24.61 11.99 3.90
N THR A 157 25.72 12.20 3.19
CA THR A 157 26.94 12.78 3.79
C THR A 157 26.70 14.23 4.23
N ALA A 158 27.66 14.82 4.95
CA ALA A 158 27.60 16.23 5.35
C ALA A 158 27.52 17.22 4.15
N THR A 159 27.97 16.81 2.96
CA THR A 159 27.88 17.58 1.71
C THR A 159 26.59 17.32 0.93
N GLY A 160 25.75 16.38 1.38
CA GLY A 160 24.48 16.03 0.75
C GLY A 160 24.55 14.89 -0.26
N GLU A 161 25.68 14.19 -0.39
CA GLU A 161 25.76 13.01 -1.25
C GLU A 161 25.00 11.82 -0.65
N SER A 162 24.06 11.27 -1.41
CA SER A 162 23.09 10.26 -0.95
C SER A 162 23.00 9.04 -1.88
N LYS A 163 23.75 9.03 -2.99
CA LYS A 163 23.65 7.95 -3.98
C LYS A 163 24.29 6.67 -3.46
N TRP A 164 23.50 5.60 -3.50
CA TRP A 164 23.91 4.22 -3.20
C TRP A 164 24.41 4.01 -1.78
N ILE A 165 23.65 4.50 -0.80
CA ILE A 165 23.82 4.09 0.61
C ILE A 165 23.65 2.58 0.74
N THR A 166 22.52 2.06 0.28
CA THR A 166 22.21 0.62 0.25
C THR A 166 22.63 -0.04 -1.06
N GLY A 167 22.85 -1.35 -1.00
CA GLY A 167 23.21 -2.24 -2.10
C GLY A 167 22.08 -2.52 -3.09
N GLU A 168 22.38 -3.35 -4.08
CA GLU A 168 21.47 -3.63 -5.20
C GLU A 168 20.22 -4.42 -4.77
N GLU A 169 20.37 -5.39 -3.88
CA GLU A 169 19.24 -6.21 -3.41
C GLU A 169 18.20 -5.37 -2.67
N ALA A 170 18.65 -4.46 -1.80
CA ALA A 170 17.79 -3.48 -1.15
C ALA A 170 17.05 -2.60 -2.18
N ARG A 171 17.77 -2.09 -3.20
CA ARG A 171 17.14 -1.27 -4.26
C ARG A 171 16.13 -2.07 -5.09
N ARG A 172 16.40 -3.34 -5.39
CA ARG A 172 15.47 -4.24 -6.07
C ARG A 172 14.22 -4.50 -5.23
N HIS A 173 14.37 -4.66 -3.92
CA HIS A 173 13.22 -4.82 -3.03
C HIS A 173 12.35 -3.54 -2.97
N VAL A 174 12.95 -2.36 -3.01
CA VAL A 174 12.21 -1.08 -3.09
C VAL A 174 11.36 -1.00 -4.35
N HIS A 175 11.86 -1.51 -5.48
CA HIS A 175 11.10 -1.63 -6.71
C HIS A 175 9.86 -2.52 -6.57
N THR A 176 9.96 -3.60 -5.80
CA THR A 176 8.80 -4.41 -5.39
C THR A 176 7.81 -3.60 -4.57
N LEU A 177 8.25 -2.87 -3.54
CA LEU A 177 7.33 -2.03 -2.75
C LEU A 177 6.60 -0.98 -3.61
N ARG A 178 7.30 -0.34 -4.55
CA ARG A 178 6.68 0.63 -5.46
C ARG A 178 5.57 0.04 -6.31
N HIS A 179 5.70 -1.22 -6.73
CA HIS A 179 4.67 -1.91 -7.47
C HIS A 179 3.46 -2.26 -6.59
N GLN A 180 3.67 -2.56 -5.31
CA GLN A 180 2.62 -2.98 -4.38
C GLN A 180 1.72 -1.84 -3.89
N TYR A 181 2.27 -0.63 -3.76
CA TYR A 181 1.55 0.54 -3.28
C TYR A 181 0.93 1.32 -4.44
N ALA A 182 -0.30 1.83 -4.26
CA ALA A 182 -1.01 2.58 -5.30
C ALA A 182 -0.33 3.92 -5.64
N ALA A 183 0.30 4.56 -4.64
CA ALA A 183 1.01 5.81 -4.82
C ALA A 183 2.38 5.82 -4.13
N ILE A 184 3.28 6.65 -4.67
CA ILE A 184 4.57 6.99 -4.07
C ILE A 184 4.60 8.48 -3.78
N MET A 185 4.98 8.85 -2.55
CA MET A 185 5.05 10.25 -2.13
C MET A 185 6.49 10.67 -1.85
N ALA A 186 6.87 11.84 -2.34
CA ALA A 186 8.16 12.45 -2.07
C ALA A 186 8.05 13.96 -1.84
N GLY A 187 8.96 14.50 -1.03
CA GLY A 187 9.10 15.94 -0.89
C GLY A 187 9.87 16.54 -2.06
N ILE A 188 9.57 17.80 -2.40
CA ILE A 188 10.28 18.54 -3.44
C ILE A 188 11.81 18.56 -3.26
N GLY A 189 12.31 18.52 -2.01
CA GLY A 189 13.75 18.45 -1.74
C GLY A 189 14.43 17.23 -2.37
N THR A 190 13.77 16.07 -2.37
CA THR A 190 14.27 14.85 -3.02
C THR A 190 14.31 15.03 -4.54
N VAL A 191 13.26 15.62 -5.12
CA VAL A 191 13.19 15.85 -6.57
C VAL A 191 14.29 16.80 -7.05
N LEU A 192 14.55 17.88 -6.29
CA LEU A 192 15.60 18.83 -6.64
C LEU A 192 17.02 18.26 -6.49
N ALA A 193 17.22 17.35 -5.53
CA ALA A 193 18.53 16.74 -5.29
C ALA A 193 18.85 15.62 -6.30
N ASP A 194 17.88 14.77 -6.60
CA ASP A 194 18.12 13.49 -7.28
C ASP A 194 17.48 13.38 -8.68
N ASP A 195 16.56 14.29 -9.03
CA ASP A 195 15.69 14.23 -10.23
C ASP A 195 15.17 12.80 -10.54
N PRO A 196 14.52 12.12 -9.56
CA PRO A 196 14.19 10.71 -9.66
C PRO A 196 12.99 10.47 -10.57
N MET A 197 12.88 9.25 -11.11
CA MET A 197 11.68 8.80 -11.84
C MET A 197 10.53 8.38 -10.92
N LEU A 198 10.86 7.88 -9.71
CA LEU A 198 9.92 7.29 -8.73
C LEU A 198 9.04 6.15 -9.29
N ASN A 199 9.58 5.36 -10.21
CA ASN A 199 8.89 4.24 -10.86
C ASN A 199 9.29 2.88 -10.28
N ALA A 200 8.47 1.85 -10.50
CA ALA A 200 8.65 0.50 -9.96
C ALA A 200 9.69 -0.30 -10.73
N ARG A 201 9.94 -0.06 -12.03
CA ARG A 201 10.98 -0.77 -12.83
C ARG A 201 10.90 -2.30 -12.74
N ILE A 202 9.69 -2.84 -12.64
CA ILE A 202 9.41 -4.27 -12.71
C ILE A 202 8.83 -4.57 -14.08
N GLU A 203 9.35 -5.60 -14.74
CA GLU A 203 8.84 -6.04 -16.04
C GLU A 203 7.36 -6.43 -15.88
N HIS A 204 6.49 -5.84 -16.72
CA HIS A 204 5.03 -5.96 -16.63
C HIS A 204 4.41 -5.51 -15.28
N GLY A 205 5.17 -4.85 -14.41
CA GLY A 205 4.69 -4.26 -13.17
C GLY A 205 4.00 -2.91 -13.40
N ASN A 206 3.19 -2.51 -12.42
CA ASN A 206 2.57 -1.19 -12.40
C ASN A 206 3.46 -0.15 -11.73
N ASP A 207 3.50 1.05 -12.31
CA ASP A 207 4.11 2.21 -11.68
C ASP A 207 3.13 2.89 -10.72
N PRO A 208 3.56 3.29 -9.52
CA PRO A 208 2.70 4.00 -8.57
C PRO A 208 2.41 5.42 -9.05
N ILE A 209 1.25 5.95 -8.67
CA ILE A 209 0.92 7.37 -8.85
C ILE A 209 1.94 8.20 -8.06
N ARG A 210 2.59 9.15 -8.71
CA ARG A 210 3.62 9.98 -8.08
C ARG A 210 2.98 11.19 -7.42
N VAL A 211 3.17 11.35 -6.11
CA VAL A 211 2.66 12.47 -5.32
C VAL A 211 3.82 13.31 -4.82
N ILE A 212 3.99 14.53 -5.36
CA ILE A 212 5.07 15.43 -4.98
C ILE A 212 4.55 16.52 -4.06
N CYS A 213 5.05 16.55 -2.82
CA CYS A 213 4.78 17.61 -1.87
C CYS A 213 5.69 18.81 -2.15
N ASP A 214 5.14 19.82 -2.83
CA ASP A 214 5.84 21.04 -3.24
C ASP A 214 5.02 22.29 -2.91
N SER A 215 5.19 22.77 -1.68
CA SER A 215 4.45 23.93 -1.14
C SER A 215 4.49 25.16 -2.04
N ASN A 216 5.61 25.40 -2.74
CA ASN A 216 5.84 26.63 -3.50
C ASN A 216 6.02 26.39 -5.02
N LEU A 217 5.69 25.21 -5.54
CA LEU A 217 5.85 24.84 -6.96
C LEU A 217 7.27 25.07 -7.52
N ARG A 218 8.28 24.73 -6.72
CA ARG A 218 9.70 24.82 -7.11
C ARG A 218 10.12 23.76 -8.13
N ILE A 219 9.29 22.74 -8.37
CA ILE A 219 9.59 21.68 -9.32
C ILE A 219 9.84 22.26 -10.72
N SER A 220 10.94 21.84 -11.33
CA SER A 220 11.30 22.23 -12.69
C SER A 220 10.37 21.54 -13.69
N GLU A 221 9.90 22.30 -14.68
CA GLU A 221 9.19 21.74 -15.84
C GLU A 221 10.07 20.80 -16.67
N GLY A 222 11.40 20.90 -16.50
CA GLY A 222 12.39 20.02 -17.12
C GLY A 222 12.75 18.78 -16.31
N SER A 223 12.18 18.59 -15.11
CA SER A 223 12.43 17.40 -14.28
C SER A 223 11.92 16.13 -14.96
N ASN A 224 12.53 14.99 -14.65
CA ASN A 224 12.12 13.69 -15.16
C ASN A 224 10.67 13.37 -14.79
N ILE A 225 10.24 13.76 -13.58
CA ILE A 225 8.87 13.61 -13.10
C ILE A 225 7.88 14.35 -14.00
N VAL A 226 8.12 15.65 -14.27
CA VAL A 226 7.19 16.45 -15.09
C VAL A 226 7.21 15.99 -16.55
N LYS A 227 8.38 15.66 -17.11
CA LYS A 227 8.50 15.19 -18.50
C LYS A 227 7.69 13.92 -18.77
N THR A 228 7.61 13.03 -17.78
CA THR A 228 6.92 11.73 -17.89
C THR A 228 5.52 11.74 -17.26
N ALA A 229 4.97 12.90 -16.90
CA ALA A 229 3.70 12.99 -16.19
C ALA A 229 2.47 12.49 -16.98
N ARG A 230 2.57 12.43 -18.32
CA ARG A 230 1.54 11.84 -19.18
C ARG A 230 1.59 10.32 -19.26
N GLU A 231 2.73 9.72 -18.91
CA GLU A 231 2.96 8.28 -18.92
C GLU A 231 2.71 7.69 -17.53
N ILE A 232 3.26 8.34 -16.49
CA ILE A 232 3.07 7.96 -15.10
C ILE A 232 2.26 9.06 -14.40
N PRO A 233 1.02 8.77 -13.95
CA PRO A 233 0.17 9.75 -13.30
C PRO A 233 0.92 10.48 -12.18
N THR A 234 0.85 11.81 -12.21
CA THR A 234 1.62 12.67 -11.31
C THR A 234 0.73 13.73 -10.71
N ILE A 235 0.71 13.77 -9.38
CA ILE A 235 0.00 14.72 -8.55
C ILE A 235 1.04 15.61 -7.86
N ILE A 236 0.87 16.93 -7.94
CA ILE A 236 1.69 17.90 -7.21
C ILE A 236 0.81 18.56 -6.16
N ALA A 237 1.08 18.25 -4.89
CA ALA A 237 0.44 18.85 -3.75
C ALA A 237 1.11 20.20 -3.41
N THR A 238 0.32 21.28 -3.34
CA THR A 238 0.85 22.64 -3.16
C THR A 238 -0.07 23.55 -2.36
N ILE A 239 0.52 24.59 -1.75
CA ILE A 239 -0.20 25.72 -1.16
C ILE A 239 -0.05 26.99 -2.01
N SER A 240 0.73 26.91 -3.10
CA SER A 240 1.01 28.04 -3.97
C SER A 240 -0.23 28.51 -4.72
N LYS A 241 -0.31 29.83 -4.91
CA LYS A 241 -1.34 30.50 -5.69
C LYS A 241 -0.88 30.90 -7.10
N ASP A 242 0.35 30.53 -7.49
CA ASP A 242 0.91 30.83 -8.80
C ASP A 242 0.13 30.11 -9.93
N GLN A 243 -0.85 30.82 -10.51
CA GLN A 243 -1.71 30.26 -11.54
C GLN A 243 -0.97 30.01 -12.85
N GLU A 244 0.08 30.79 -13.15
CA GLU A 244 0.86 30.61 -14.38
C GLU A 244 1.65 29.30 -14.30
N LYS A 245 2.33 29.06 -13.17
CA LYS A 245 3.07 27.81 -12.96
C LYS A 245 2.16 26.59 -12.92
N ILE A 246 1.01 26.70 -12.24
CA ILE A 246 -0.02 25.65 -12.21
C ILE A 246 -0.44 25.28 -13.64
N ALA A 247 -0.84 26.26 -14.45
CA ALA A 247 -1.28 26.01 -15.82
C ALA A 247 -0.19 25.35 -16.68
N LYS A 248 1.07 25.74 -16.53
CA LYS A 248 2.20 25.11 -17.24
C LYS A 248 2.38 23.64 -16.84
N LEU A 249 2.31 23.33 -15.55
CA LEU A 249 2.44 21.96 -15.05
C LEU A 249 1.25 21.08 -15.49
N GLU A 250 0.03 21.62 -15.47
CA GLU A 250 -1.16 20.94 -15.97
C GLU A 250 -1.08 20.65 -17.47
N GLN A 251 -0.58 21.59 -18.28
CA GLN A 251 -0.33 21.36 -19.71
C GLN A 251 0.67 20.22 -19.96
N LYS A 252 1.62 20.00 -19.03
CA LYS A 252 2.57 18.88 -19.08
C LYS A 252 1.98 17.56 -18.59
N GLY A 253 0.74 17.54 -18.11
CA GLY A 253 0.04 16.34 -17.64
C GLY A 253 0.07 16.12 -16.13
N CYS A 254 0.62 17.06 -15.35
CA CYS A 254 0.54 16.98 -13.89
C CYS A 254 -0.85 17.36 -13.40
N LYS A 255 -1.36 16.68 -12.38
CA LYS A 255 -2.56 17.09 -11.64
C LYS A 255 -2.14 17.94 -10.46
N ILE A 256 -2.71 19.14 -10.30
CA ILE A 256 -2.44 19.98 -9.14
C ILE A 256 -3.45 19.69 -8.04
N LEU A 257 -2.94 19.42 -6.84
CA LEU A 257 -3.73 19.19 -5.62
C LEU A 257 -3.46 20.37 -4.68
N LYS A 258 -4.45 21.26 -4.53
CA LYS A 258 -4.36 22.38 -3.60
C LYS A 258 -4.74 21.90 -2.19
N THR A 259 -4.00 22.36 -1.19
CA THR A 259 -4.24 22.04 0.22
C THR A 259 -4.05 23.28 1.09
N SER A 260 -4.59 23.24 2.30
CA SER A 260 -4.28 24.19 3.36
C SER A 260 -2.79 24.17 3.73
N GLU A 261 -2.37 25.28 4.34
CA GLU A 261 -1.02 25.45 4.86
C GLU A 261 -0.94 24.96 6.32
N GLN A 262 0.14 24.25 6.64
CA GLN A 262 0.50 23.84 7.99
C GLN A 262 2.02 24.00 8.16
N ASP A 263 2.46 24.85 9.10
CA ASP A 263 3.87 25.14 9.39
C ASP A 263 4.68 25.58 8.15
N GLY A 264 4.05 26.39 7.27
CA GLY A 264 4.60 26.86 5.99
C GLY A 264 4.71 25.78 4.92
N LYS A 265 4.11 24.60 5.14
CA LYS A 265 4.17 23.43 4.27
C LYS A 265 2.76 22.97 3.87
N VAL A 266 2.72 21.97 2.99
CA VAL A 266 1.47 21.28 2.65
C VAL A 266 0.90 20.56 3.87
N ASN A 267 -0.41 20.62 4.07
CA ASN A 267 -1.09 19.84 5.10
C ASN A 267 -1.20 18.37 4.66
N VAL A 268 -0.33 17.51 5.20
CA VAL A 268 -0.25 16.09 4.79
C VAL A 268 -1.52 15.30 5.10
N LYS A 269 -2.27 15.63 6.18
CA LYS A 269 -3.56 14.99 6.48
C LYS A 269 -4.58 15.27 5.38
N GLU A 270 -4.65 16.51 4.91
CA GLU A 270 -5.57 16.89 3.85
C GLU A 270 -5.16 16.28 2.50
N VAL A 271 -3.86 16.25 2.19
CA VAL A 271 -3.35 15.57 0.98
C VAL A 271 -3.80 14.11 0.98
N LEU A 272 -3.58 13.37 2.09
CA LEU A 272 -4.00 11.97 2.21
C LEU A 272 -5.52 11.79 2.08
N LYS A 273 -6.33 12.66 2.69
CA LYS A 273 -7.80 12.64 2.50
C LYS A 273 -8.22 12.88 1.06
N GLN A 274 -7.55 13.81 0.36
CA GLN A 274 -7.84 14.04 -1.06
C GLN A 274 -7.42 12.85 -1.93
N LEU A 275 -6.32 12.16 -1.62
CA LEU A 275 -5.93 10.92 -2.30
C LEU A 275 -6.96 9.81 -2.07
N ARG A 276 -7.50 9.68 -0.85
CA ARG A 276 -8.61 8.76 -0.54
C ARG A 276 -9.84 9.03 -1.42
N ASN A 277 -10.19 10.29 -1.63
CA ASN A 277 -11.31 10.69 -2.52
C ASN A 277 -11.03 10.37 -4.00
N MET A 278 -9.77 10.16 -4.38
CA MET A 278 -9.36 9.69 -5.70
C MET A 278 -9.23 8.16 -5.76
N GLU A 279 -9.74 7.44 -4.76
CA GLU A 279 -9.68 5.97 -4.66
C GLU A 279 -8.25 5.40 -4.54
N ILE A 280 -7.32 6.19 -4.00
CA ILE A 280 -5.94 5.75 -3.74
C ILE A 280 -5.87 5.19 -2.32
N ASP A 281 -5.63 3.89 -2.20
CA ASP A 281 -5.69 3.15 -0.93
C ASP A 281 -4.41 3.22 -0.08
N SER A 282 -3.29 3.52 -0.70
CA SER A 282 -1.98 3.36 -0.08
C SER A 282 -0.94 4.30 -0.64
N VAL A 283 0.01 4.70 0.22
CA VAL A 283 1.10 5.59 -0.11
C VAL A 283 2.42 5.05 0.46
N LEU A 284 3.37 4.76 -0.41
CA LEU A 284 4.77 4.54 -0.04
C LEU A 284 5.50 5.88 -0.02
N VAL A 285 6.06 6.29 1.11
CA VAL A 285 6.73 7.57 1.24
C VAL A 285 8.24 7.37 1.13
N GLU A 286 8.83 7.90 0.05
CA GLU A 286 10.28 7.99 -0.15
C GLU A 286 10.73 9.46 0.00
N GLY A 287 10.33 10.07 1.11
CA GLY A 287 10.57 11.48 1.42
C GLY A 287 11.89 11.73 2.13
N GLY A 288 12.41 12.96 1.99
CA GLY A 288 13.45 13.48 2.88
C GLY A 288 12.94 13.67 4.31
N GLY A 289 13.84 13.85 5.27
CA GLY A 289 13.51 13.79 6.70
C GLY A 289 12.46 14.80 7.17
N ILE A 290 12.30 15.92 6.47
CA ILE A 290 11.26 16.93 6.72
C ILE A 290 9.84 16.43 6.38
N LEU A 291 9.67 15.66 5.30
CA LEU A 291 8.36 15.10 4.95
C LEU A 291 8.00 13.97 5.93
N ASN A 292 9.00 13.15 6.28
CA ASN A 292 8.80 12.07 7.25
C ASN A 292 8.40 12.63 8.62
N GLU A 293 9.05 13.69 9.10
CA GLU A 293 8.64 14.37 10.34
C GLU A 293 7.22 14.91 10.26
N SER A 294 6.85 15.54 9.14
CA SER A 294 5.49 16.07 8.96
C SER A 294 4.42 14.98 9.03
N LEU A 295 4.67 13.80 8.46
CA LEU A 295 3.75 12.66 8.54
C LEU A 295 3.69 12.07 9.95
N ILE A 296 4.84 11.92 10.62
CA ILE A 296 4.90 11.37 11.98
C ILE A 296 4.16 12.27 12.98
N LYS A 297 4.44 13.58 12.98
CA LYS A 297 3.79 14.57 13.85
C LYS A 297 2.26 14.63 13.65
N ASN A 298 1.79 14.19 12.50
CA ASN A 298 0.38 14.17 12.14
C ASN A 298 -0.24 12.76 12.26
N ASP A 299 0.41 11.78 12.90
CA ASP A 299 -0.13 10.42 13.06
C ASP A 299 -0.52 9.76 11.73
N CYS A 300 0.18 10.11 10.65
CA CYS A 300 -0.10 9.65 9.29
C CYS A 300 0.82 8.50 8.85
N VAL A 301 1.41 7.76 9.78
CA VAL A 301 2.34 6.66 9.47
C VAL A 301 1.82 5.38 10.11
N HIS A 302 1.70 4.33 9.30
CA HIS A 302 1.15 3.04 9.71
C HIS A 302 2.17 1.92 9.63
N LYS A 303 3.20 2.07 8.79
CA LYS A 303 4.30 1.11 8.64
C LYS A 303 5.61 1.82 8.34
N VAL A 304 6.71 1.21 8.77
CA VAL A 304 8.05 1.68 8.44
C VAL A 304 8.85 0.56 7.78
N TYR A 305 9.59 0.91 6.73
CA TYR A 305 10.61 0.10 6.08
C TYR A 305 11.96 0.83 6.18
N ALA A 306 12.78 0.45 7.15
CA ALA A 306 14.11 1.01 7.38
C ALA A 306 15.18 0.11 6.75
N TYR A 307 15.83 0.58 5.70
CA TYR A 307 16.96 -0.12 5.08
C TYR A 307 18.26 0.40 5.68
N ILE A 308 19.02 -0.48 6.33
CA ILE A 308 20.22 -0.15 7.09
C ILE A 308 21.43 -0.74 6.37
N ALA A 309 22.29 0.13 5.86
CA ALA A 309 23.53 -0.24 5.21
C ALA A 309 24.69 -0.32 6.23
N PRO A 310 25.67 -1.22 6.04
CA PRO A 310 26.84 -1.37 6.93
C PRO A 310 27.89 -0.28 6.64
N LYS A 311 27.48 0.98 6.74
CA LYS A 311 28.29 2.18 6.51
C LYS A 311 28.17 3.11 7.70
N LEU A 312 29.15 3.99 7.89
CA LEU A 312 29.13 5.06 8.88
C LEU A 312 29.53 6.36 8.19
N PHE A 313 28.72 7.41 8.32
CA PHE A 313 29.00 8.72 7.68
C PHE A 313 29.42 9.79 8.71
N GLY A 314 28.96 9.67 9.95
CA GLY A 314 29.13 10.70 10.97
C GLY A 314 28.48 12.02 10.57
N GLY A 315 29.02 13.12 11.08
CA GLY A 315 28.57 14.48 10.76
C GLY A 315 27.38 14.93 11.59
N GLU A 316 27.62 15.92 12.45
CA GLU A 316 26.60 16.56 13.29
C GLU A 316 25.43 17.08 12.44
N LYS A 317 25.74 17.71 11.30
CA LYS A 317 24.74 18.30 10.39
C LYS A 317 24.34 17.37 9.23
N ALA A 318 24.84 16.13 9.20
CA ALA A 318 24.45 15.17 8.18
C ALA A 318 23.00 14.73 8.40
N LYS A 319 22.24 14.65 7.30
CA LYS A 319 20.80 14.41 7.33
C LYS A 319 20.44 13.05 7.90
N THR A 320 19.35 12.99 8.65
CA THR A 320 18.77 11.80 9.26
C THR A 320 17.44 11.42 8.59
N PRO A 321 16.93 10.19 8.77
CA PRO A 321 15.64 9.77 8.19
C PRO A 321 14.44 10.60 8.64
N VAL A 322 14.49 11.16 9.85
CA VAL A 322 13.49 12.05 10.43
C VAL A 322 14.24 13.30 10.90
N GLU A 323 13.86 14.46 10.37
CA GLU A 323 14.44 15.77 10.71
C GLU A 323 13.40 16.56 11.53
N GLY A 324 13.33 17.87 11.35
CA GLY A 324 12.33 18.73 12.00
C GLY A 324 12.68 19.09 13.43
N LYS A 325 11.66 19.46 14.22
CA LYS A 325 11.87 19.87 15.62
C LYS A 325 12.17 18.68 16.54
N GLY A 326 11.70 17.49 16.17
CA GLY A 326 11.78 16.29 17.00
C GLY A 326 10.78 16.31 18.17
N ILE A 327 10.95 15.34 19.06
CA ILE A 327 10.18 15.19 20.31
C ILE A 327 11.02 15.66 21.49
N GLU A 328 10.37 16.17 22.54
CA GLU A 328 11.06 16.63 23.75
C GLU A 328 11.23 15.50 24.78
N ARG A 329 10.33 14.51 24.76
CA ARG A 329 10.27 13.42 25.74
C ARG A 329 10.28 12.06 25.08
N ILE A 330 10.99 11.09 25.66
CA ILE A 330 11.12 9.73 25.12
C ILE A 330 9.75 9.04 24.95
N GLN A 331 8.79 9.35 25.82
CA GLN A 331 7.44 8.78 25.79
C GLN A 331 6.61 9.23 24.56
N GLU A 332 7.04 10.28 23.87
CA GLU A 332 6.41 10.78 22.63
C GLU A 332 6.96 10.05 21.39
N ALA A 333 7.90 9.12 21.56
CA ALA A 333 8.48 8.38 20.46
C ALA A 333 7.44 7.52 19.73
N LEU A 334 7.50 7.54 18.41
CA LEU A 334 6.77 6.60 17.57
C LEU A 334 7.33 5.18 17.80
N VAL A 335 6.48 4.26 18.26
CA VAL A 335 6.85 2.87 18.54
C VAL A 335 6.31 1.96 17.45
N PHE A 336 7.10 0.95 17.08
CA PHE A 336 6.70 -0.07 16.12
C PHE A 336 6.49 -1.43 16.80
N ASP A 337 5.47 -2.14 16.37
CA ASP A 337 5.18 -3.53 16.71
C ASP A 337 5.38 -4.43 15.48
N GLU A 338 5.23 -5.75 15.67
CA GLU A 338 5.37 -6.75 14.60
C GLU A 338 6.72 -6.65 13.85
N LEU A 339 7.80 -6.42 14.61
CA LEU A 339 9.13 -6.19 14.03
C LEU A 339 9.66 -7.41 13.28
N LYS A 340 10.14 -7.17 12.06
CA LYS A 340 10.82 -8.15 11.22
C LYS A 340 12.12 -7.58 10.68
N ALA A 341 13.19 -8.34 10.82
CA ALA A 341 14.49 -8.05 10.25
C ALA A 341 14.80 -9.05 9.13
N THR A 342 15.05 -8.55 7.91
CA THR A 342 15.33 -9.37 6.73
C THR A 342 16.67 -8.94 6.12
N PRO A 343 17.68 -9.82 6.03
CA PRO A 343 18.91 -9.54 5.28
C PRO A 343 18.60 -9.33 3.79
N LEU A 344 19.18 -8.29 3.20
CA LEU A 344 19.14 -8.00 1.76
C LEU A 344 20.57 -7.75 1.29
N GLY A 345 21.27 -8.80 0.89
CA GLY A 345 22.71 -8.80 0.67
C GLY A 345 23.44 -8.43 1.96
N ASN A 346 24.18 -7.32 1.91
CA ASN A 346 24.89 -6.77 3.07
C ASN A 346 24.07 -5.74 3.87
N ASP A 347 22.87 -5.36 3.39
CA ASP A 347 21.97 -4.45 4.10
C ASP A 347 20.98 -5.25 4.97
N ILE A 348 20.35 -4.58 5.93
CA ILE A 348 19.24 -5.12 6.71
C ILE A 348 17.99 -4.28 6.42
N LEU A 349 16.88 -4.93 6.04
CA LEU A 349 15.55 -4.33 6.10
C LEU A 349 14.97 -4.60 7.49
N LEU A 350 14.74 -3.55 8.27
CA LEU A 350 13.92 -3.59 9.47
C LEU A 350 12.54 -3.01 9.13
N GLU A 351 11.49 -3.78 9.34
CA GLU A 351 10.12 -3.34 9.12
C GLU A 351 9.22 -3.61 10.32
N GLY A 352 8.18 -2.79 10.49
CA GLY A 352 7.20 -2.93 11.58
C GLY A 352 6.01 -2.00 11.39
N LYS A 353 4.89 -2.36 12.01
CA LYS A 353 3.67 -1.53 12.03
C LYS A 353 3.80 -0.50 13.13
N VAL A 354 3.34 0.73 12.88
CA VAL A 354 3.24 1.73 13.94
C VAL A 354 2.18 1.30 14.93
N ARG A 355 2.53 1.29 16.21
CA ARG A 355 1.56 1.07 17.29
C ARG A 355 0.53 2.18 17.24
N SER A 356 -0.73 1.84 16.98
CA SER A 356 -1.80 2.80 17.20
C SER A 356 -1.86 3.11 18.69
N CYS A 357 -1.60 4.36 19.05
CA CYS A 357 -2.02 4.91 20.33
C CYS A 357 -3.55 5.02 20.28
N LEU A 358 -4.28 3.89 20.31
CA LEU A 358 -5.61 3.96 20.91
C LEU A 358 -5.36 4.42 22.35
N PRO A 359 -6.07 5.45 22.85
CA PRO A 359 -5.99 5.76 24.26
C PRO A 359 -6.35 4.47 25.01
N GLU A 360 -5.47 4.02 25.90
CA GLU A 360 -5.87 3.13 26.97
C GLU A 360 -6.92 3.89 27.81
N SER A 361 -8.20 3.67 27.51
CA SER A 361 -9.33 3.67 28.46
C SER A 361 -10.66 3.63 27.71
#